data_AF-A0A7S4L5B4-F1
#
_entry.id   AF-A0A7S4L5B4-F1
#
_cell.length_a   1.000
_cell.length_b   1.000
_cell.length_c   1.000
_cell.angle_alpha   90.00
_cell.angle_beta   90.00
_cell.angle_gamma   90.00
#
_symmetry.space_group_name_H-M   'P 1'
#
loop_
_entity.id
_entity.type
_entity.pdbx_description
1 polymer ?
#
loop_
_entity_poly.entity_id
_entity_poly.type
_entity_poly.pdbx_seq_one_letter_code
_entity_poly.pdbx_strand_id
1 'polypeptide(L)'
;MNLQPAFVQAILSLPENQDTPKVVCGGCSIKGRRPQQEDVLLLHVDKASLPSLVQGDAQFSEGEGRGVSMVGVFDGHGGRRCSRFAAQHIPTNFYAALAEITAKKITSGDDSREALTHALRASYRMTHDDFARMARGESESSRPKTRQRLHDAIERAKTWSSMSTSNDRPTVLNHMHRSFPSNSLDNSFESVRNKMLQQRLSLGNRVWDDGSTAICCLVQGNRVIVANLGDSRAVGYVGGKVTPLTIDHKPNLPSERDRIQSAGGVVTCMMGCHRVMGMLAMSR
;
A
#
# COMPACT_ATOMS: atom_id res chain seq x y z
N MET A 1 14.36 -15.68 29.71
CA MET A 1 14.41 -14.50 28.84
C MET A 1 13.10 -14.39 28.06
N ASN A 2 12.24 -13.43 28.44
CA ASN A 2 10.96 -13.18 27.78
C ASN A 2 11.20 -12.54 26.39
N LEU A 3 11.21 -13.37 25.33
CA LEU A 3 11.52 -12.91 23.97
C LEU A 3 10.23 -12.60 23.18
N GLN A 4 10.07 -11.33 22.83
CA GLN A 4 8.93 -10.69 22.16
C GLN A 4 8.73 -11.16 20.70
N PRO A 5 7.49 -11.19 20.18
CA PRO A 5 7.21 -11.44 18.76
C PRO A 5 7.79 -10.33 17.88
N ALA A 6 7.95 -10.61 16.58
CA ALA A 6 8.25 -9.55 15.61
C ALA A 6 7.06 -8.59 15.54
N PHE A 7 7.32 -7.29 15.57
CA PHE A 7 6.29 -6.29 15.37
C PHE A 7 6.91 -5.02 14.80
N VAL A 8 6.07 -4.28 14.10
CA VAL A 8 6.32 -2.91 13.67
C VAL A 8 5.14 -2.05 14.09
N GLN A 9 5.41 -0.99 14.83
CA GLN A 9 4.39 -0.08 15.32
C GLN A 9 4.86 1.35 15.10
N ALA A 10 3.92 2.22 14.78
CA ALA A 10 4.10 3.65 14.85
C ALA A 10 2.99 4.29 15.68
N ILE A 11 3.34 5.34 16.41
CA ILE A 11 2.41 6.17 17.16
C ILE A 11 2.45 7.55 16.53
N LEU A 12 1.27 8.15 16.34
CA LEU A 12 1.11 9.52 15.89
C LEU A 12 0.24 10.25 16.90
N SER A 13 0.76 11.35 17.45
CA SER A 13 0.04 12.20 18.40
C SER A 13 -0.20 13.58 17.80
N LEU A 14 -1.44 14.06 17.95
CA LEU A 14 -1.88 15.40 17.59
C LEU A 14 -2.26 16.13 18.88
N PRO A 15 -1.51 17.14 19.33
CA PRO A 15 -1.86 17.87 20.55
C PRO A 15 -3.18 18.64 20.35
N GLU A 16 -4.05 18.60 21.36
CA GLU A 16 -5.27 19.42 21.41
C GLU A 16 -4.88 20.91 21.56
N ASN A 17 -5.67 21.81 20.96
CA ASN A 17 -5.57 23.28 21.10
C ASN A 17 -4.28 23.95 20.57
N GLN A 18 -3.86 23.65 19.34
CA GLN A 18 -2.87 24.47 18.63
C GLN A 18 -3.32 24.75 17.19
N ASP A 19 -3.19 26.01 16.74
CA ASP A 19 -3.51 26.43 15.36
C ASP A 19 -2.67 25.72 14.29
N THR A 20 -1.51 25.16 14.70
CA THR A 20 -0.64 24.31 13.89
C THR A 20 -0.26 23.04 14.67
N PRO A 21 -1.01 21.92 14.52
CA PRO A 21 -0.72 20.71 15.27
C PRO A 21 0.63 20.13 14.82
N LYS A 22 1.61 20.10 15.74
CA LYS A 22 2.90 19.43 15.51
C LYS A 22 2.70 17.92 15.54
N VAL A 23 3.00 17.25 14.43
CA VAL A 23 2.98 15.79 14.35
C VAL A 23 4.16 15.23 15.13
N VAL A 24 3.88 14.57 16.26
CA VAL A 24 4.87 13.78 16.97
C VAL A 24 4.68 12.33 16.56
N CYS A 25 5.73 11.72 16.01
CA CYS A 25 5.71 10.30 15.71
C CYS A 25 6.95 9.57 16.25
N GLY A 26 6.74 8.31 16.59
CA GLY A 26 7.82 7.37 16.89
C GLY A 26 7.40 5.99 16.43
N GLY A 27 8.36 5.10 16.29
CA GLY A 27 8.04 3.71 16.00
C GLY A 27 9.20 2.79 16.29
N CYS A 28 8.88 1.50 16.33
CA CYS A 28 9.83 0.43 16.59
C CYS A 28 9.58 -0.70 15.60
N SER A 29 10.64 -1.36 15.16
CA SER A 29 10.57 -2.57 14.36
C SER A 29 11.59 -3.56 14.89
N ILE A 30 11.12 -4.71 15.37
CA ILE A 30 11.96 -5.72 16.01
C ILE A 30 11.81 -7.04 15.26
N LYS A 31 12.94 -7.69 14.92
CA LYS A 31 12.97 -8.99 14.21
C LYS A 31 12.28 -10.11 15.01
N GLY A 32 12.29 -9.99 16.34
CA GLY A 32 11.82 -11.02 17.26
C GLY A 32 12.54 -12.35 17.03
N ARG A 33 11.78 -13.43 17.03
CA ARG A 33 12.25 -14.82 16.83
C ARG A 33 12.50 -15.21 15.37
N ARG A 34 12.20 -14.31 14.41
CA ARG A 34 12.32 -14.63 12.99
C ARG A 34 13.79 -14.70 12.57
N PRO A 35 14.15 -15.58 11.63
CA PRO A 35 15.52 -15.64 11.13
C PRO A 35 15.92 -14.34 10.42
N GLN A 36 14.99 -13.73 9.69
CA GLN A 36 15.17 -12.50 8.91
C GLN A 36 14.18 -11.42 9.38
N GLN A 37 14.58 -10.14 9.25
CA GLN A 37 13.69 -9.00 9.45
C GLN A 37 13.17 -8.54 8.09
N GLU A 38 11.89 -8.77 7.83
CA GLU A 38 11.21 -8.39 6.58
C GLU A 38 10.39 -7.10 6.76
N ASP A 39 10.11 -6.71 8.00
CA ASP A 39 9.33 -5.53 8.33
C ASP A 39 10.10 -4.24 8.04
N VAL A 40 9.38 -3.21 7.59
CA VAL A 40 9.91 -1.86 7.38
C VAL A 40 8.96 -0.82 7.96
N LEU A 41 9.53 0.13 8.69
CA LEU A 41 8.86 1.31 9.19
C LEU A 41 9.24 2.52 8.32
N LEU A 42 8.25 3.31 7.94
CA LEU A 42 8.41 4.60 7.29
C LEU A 42 7.96 5.70 8.24
N LEU A 43 8.85 6.63 8.54
CA LEU A 43 8.53 7.88 9.22
C LEU A 43 8.95 9.03 8.31
N HIS A 44 7.98 9.80 7.84
CA HIS A 44 8.19 10.93 6.96
C HIS A 44 7.46 12.13 7.54
N VAL A 45 8.13 12.89 8.42
CA VAL A 45 7.52 13.99 9.17
C VAL A 45 7.88 15.32 8.53
N ASP A 46 6.87 16.18 8.42
CA ASP A 46 6.96 17.61 8.16
C ASP A 46 8.05 18.04 7.16
N LYS A 47 7.82 17.76 5.88
CA LYS A 47 8.48 18.50 4.81
C LYS A 47 7.80 19.87 4.68
N ALA A 48 8.27 20.84 5.45
CA ALA A 48 7.99 22.26 5.24
C ALA A 48 8.64 22.71 3.91
N SER A 49 8.00 22.37 2.79
CA SER A 49 8.19 22.89 1.43
C SER A 49 7.56 21.90 0.44
N LEU A 50 6.30 22.14 0.05
CA LEU A 50 5.93 21.83 -1.34
C LEU A 50 6.82 22.70 -2.22
N PRO A 51 7.46 22.17 -3.26
CA PRO A 51 8.46 22.93 -3.98
C PRO A 51 7.79 24.07 -4.77
N SER A 52 8.41 25.23 -4.70
CA SER A 52 8.05 26.50 -5.34
C SER A 52 8.35 26.58 -6.84
N LEU A 53 8.94 25.54 -7.44
CA LEU A 53 8.67 25.08 -8.80
C LEU A 53 9.40 23.74 -9.10
N VAL A 54 9.58 22.84 -8.14
CA VAL A 54 10.73 21.89 -8.17
C VAL A 54 12.04 22.69 -8.36
N GLN A 55 12.34 23.55 -7.36
CA GLN A 55 13.61 24.26 -7.10
C GLN A 55 14.29 24.98 -8.28
N GLY A 56 13.95 26.27 -8.43
CA GLY A 56 14.79 27.30 -9.04
C GLY A 56 14.73 28.57 -8.17
N ASP A 57 15.90 29.09 -7.82
CA ASP A 57 16.24 30.28 -7.03
C ASP A 57 15.09 31.24 -6.63
N ALA A 58 14.57 31.07 -5.42
CA ALA A 58 13.96 32.15 -4.66
C ALA A 58 14.15 31.88 -3.16
N GLN A 59 14.62 32.87 -2.42
CA GLN A 59 14.72 32.81 -0.96
C GLN A 59 13.30 32.75 -0.36
N PHE A 60 13.05 31.79 0.53
CA PHE A 60 11.75 31.62 1.20
C PHE A 60 11.78 32.21 2.60
N SER A 61 10.75 33.00 2.92
CA SER A 61 10.35 33.30 4.29
C SER A 61 9.75 32.04 4.94
N GLU A 62 10.10 31.80 6.21
CA GLU A 62 9.54 30.73 7.04
C GLU A 62 8.00 30.87 7.08
N GLY A 63 7.29 29.93 6.44
CA GLY A 63 5.84 29.94 6.29
C GLY A 63 5.16 28.81 7.08
N GLU A 64 4.29 29.21 8.01
CA GLU A 64 3.20 28.48 8.67
C GLU A 64 2.94 27.01 8.26
N GLY A 65 3.59 26.04 8.93
CA GLY A 65 3.02 24.78 9.44
C GLY A 65 2.04 23.90 8.62
N ARG A 66 1.93 23.99 7.28
CA ARG A 66 0.95 23.23 6.48
C ARG A 66 1.53 22.06 5.67
N GLY A 67 2.61 21.44 6.16
CA GLY A 67 3.22 20.24 5.58
C GLY A 67 2.33 18.98 5.70
N VAL A 68 2.63 17.96 4.89
CA VAL A 68 2.01 16.62 4.99
C VAL A 68 3.01 15.65 5.59
N SER A 69 2.62 14.99 6.67
CA SER A 69 3.39 13.89 7.28
C SER A 69 2.84 12.53 6.84
N MET A 70 3.71 11.56 6.62
CA MET A 70 3.37 10.18 6.26
C MET A 70 4.07 9.21 7.21
N VAL A 71 3.29 8.33 7.83
CA VAL A 71 3.77 7.21 8.63
C VAL A 71 3.32 5.93 7.96
N GLY A 72 4.21 4.96 7.80
CA GLY A 72 3.89 3.72 7.10
C GLY A 72 4.48 2.48 7.77
N VAL A 73 3.75 1.38 7.66
CA VAL A 73 4.16 0.07 8.13
C VAL A 73 4.04 -0.93 6.98
N PHE A 74 5.08 -1.71 6.77
CA PHE A 74 5.18 -2.69 5.69
C PHE A 74 5.62 -4.03 6.26
N ASP A 75 4.71 -5.01 6.30
CA ASP A 75 4.98 -6.38 6.75
C ASP A 75 5.33 -7.23 5.52
N GLY A 76 6.62 -7.54 5.38
CA GLY A 76 7.16 -8.28 4.25
C GLY A 76 6.98 -9.79 4.39
N HIS A 77 6.78 -10.47 3.27
CA HIS A 77 6.76 -11.93 3.22
C HIS A 77 7.49 -12.46 1.98
N GLY A 78 8.19 -13.59 2.13
CA GLY A 78 8.98 -14.17 1.04
C GLY A 78 10.29 -13.41 0.75
N GLY A 79 10.62 -12.43 1.60
CA GLY A 79 11.80 -11.58 1.51
C GLY A 79 11.50 -10.10 1.75
N ARG A 80 12.55 -9.33 2.04
CA ARG A 80 12.46 -7.90 2.40
C ARG A 80 12.39 -6.96 1.20
N ARG A 81 12.50 -7.44 -0.05
CA ARG A 81 12.64 -6.53 -1.21
C ARG A 81 11.39 -5.69 -1.38
N CYS A 82 10.21 -6.30 -1.28
CA CYS A 82 8.94 -5.62 -1.49
C CYS A 82 8.66 -4.54 -0.44
N SER A 83 8.78 -4.89 0.84
CA SER A 83 8.54 -3.96 1.96
C SER A 83 9.51 -2.77 1.95
N ARG A 84 10.80 -3.02 1.67
CA ARG A 84 11.80 -1.96 1.52
C ARG A 84 11.52 -1.08 0.30
N PHE A 85 11.18 -1.69 -0.84
CA PHE A 85 10.87 -0.96 -2.06
C PHE A 85 9.65 -0.05 -1.85
N ALA A 86 8.61 -0.56 -1.21
CA ALA A 86 7.40 0.19 -0.90
C ALA A 86 7.68 1.41 -0.01
N ALA A 87 8.44 1.23 1.08
CA ALA A 87 8.83 2.31 1.97
C ALA A 87 9.64 3.41 1.27
N GLN A 88 10.47 3.05 0.28
CA GLN A 88 11.29 4.00 -0.48
C GLN A 88 10.50 4.76 -1.56
N HIS A 89 9.49 4.14 -2.17
CA HIS A 89 8.85 4.67 -3.38
C HIS A 89 7.47 5.29 -3.14
N ILE A 90 6.71 4.82 -2.16
CA ILE A 90 5.38 5.40 -1.86
C ILE A 90 5.45 6.90 -1.56
N PRO A 91 6.38 7.41 -0.72
CA PRO A 91 6.48 8.86 -0.48
C PRO A 91 6.77 9.64 -1.76
N THR A 92 7.78 9.21 -2.53
CA THR A 92 8.20 9.89 -3.76
C THR A 92 7.09 9.93 -4.81
N ASN A 93 6.43 8.78 -5.03
CA ASN A 93 5.30 8.69 -5.97
C ASN A 93 4.11 9.53 -5.48
N PHE A 94 3.87 9.59 -4.17
CA PHE A 94 2.80 10.41 -3.59
C PHE A 94 3.02 11.90 -3.86
N TYR A 95 4.20 12.44 -3.56
CA TYR A 95 4.47 13.88 -3.79
C TYR A 95 4.45 14.23 -5.28
N ALA A 96 4.95 13.35 -6.15
CA ALA A 96 4.86 13.56 -7.59
C ALA A 96 3.40 13.62 -8.07
N ALA A 97 2.55 12.70 -7.59
CA ALA A 97 1.13 12.69 -7.94
C ALA A 97 0.38 13.89 -7.38
N LEU A 98 0.67 14.28 -6.14
CA LEU A 98 0.07 15.44 -5.51
C LEU A 98 0.39 16.72 -6.28
N ALA A 99 1.67 16.93 -6.64
CA ALA A 99 2.09 18.10 -7.41
C ALA A 99 1.38 18.19 -8.77
N GLU A 100 1.25 17.08 -9.49
CA GLU A 100 0.54 17.05 -10.79
C GLU A 100 -0.96 17.32 -10.64
N ILE A 101 -1.59 16.86 -9.55
CA ILE A 101 -3.01 17.12 -9.28
C ILE A 101 -3.23 18.60 -8.92
N THR A 102 -2.39 19.18 -8.06
CA THR A 102 -2.53 20.56 -7.60
C THR A 102 -2.16 21.58 -8.68
N ALA A 103 -1.22 21.26 -9.58
CA ALA A 103 -0.88 22.13 -10.70
C ALA A 103 -2.05 22.34 -11.69
N LYS A 104 -3.04 21.43 -11.71
CA LYS A 104 -4.19 21.46 -12.62
C LYS A 104 -5.46 22.06 -12.00
N LYS A 105 -5.47 22.37 -10.69
CA LYS A 105 -6.65 22.89 -9.97
C LYS A 105 -6.27 24.07 -9.07
N ILE A 106 -7.00 25.19 -9.15
CA ILE A 106 -7.08 26.17 -8.05
C ILE A 106 -8.03 25.55 -7.01
N THR A 107 -7.53 25.07 -5.89
CA THR A 107 -8.32 24.20 -4.99
C THR A 107 -9.05 24.96 -3.88
N SER A 108 -10.34 24.65 -3.72
CA SER A 108 -11.15 24.94 -2.54
C SER A 108 -10.91 23.89 -1.43
N GLY A 109 -11.50 24.07 -0.24
CA GLY A 109 -11.22 23.23 0.95
C GLY A 109 -11.55 21.74 0.81
N ASP A 110 -12.59 21.36 0.05
CA ASP A 110 -12.94 19.95 -0.19
C ASP A 110 -12.08 19.30 -1.29
N ASP A 111 -11.62 20.08 -2.27
CA ASP A 111 -10.69 19.60 -3.32
C ASP A 111 -9.36 19.06 -2.75
N SER A 112 -8.94 19.58 -1.59
CA SER A 112 -7.68 19.17 -0.94
C SER A 112 -7.70 17.71 -0.46
N ARG A 113 -8.83 17.23 0.08
CA ARG A 113 -8.96 15.86 0.59
C ARG A 113 -8.97 14.85 -0.55
N GLU A 114 -9.68 15.16 -1.63
CA GLU A 114 -9.69 14.32 -2.83
C GLU A 114 -8.31 14.27 -3.48
N ALA A 115 -7.61 15.40 -3.56
CA ALA A 115 -6.25 15.45 -4.11
C ALA A 115 -5.28 14.54 -3.33
N LEU A 116 -5.29 14.62 -2.00
CA LEU A 116 -4.48 13.73 -1.15
C LEU A 116 -4.85 12.26 -1.34
N THR A 117 -6.15 11.95 -1.41
CA THR A 117 -6.65 10.59 -1.58
C THR A 117 -6.24 10.00 -2.92
N HIS A 118 -6.38 10.77 -4.01
CA HIS A 118 -5.97 10.36 -5.35
C HIS A 118 -4.45 10.21 -5.46
N ALA A 119 -3.68 11.13 -4.88
CA ALA A 119 -2.23 11.04 -4.84
C ALA A 119 -1.76 9.76 -4.10
N LEU A 120 -2.39 9.42 -2.98
CA LEU A 120 -2.04 8.23 -2.20
C LEU A 120 -2.42 6.93 -2.94
N ARG A 121 -3.57 6.89 -3.60
CA ARG A 121 -3.96 5.74 -4.45
C ARG A 121 -3.00 5.57 -5.62
N ALA A 122 -2.66 6.66 -6.30
CA ALA A 122 -1.71 6.65 -7.40
C ALA A 122 -0.33 6.15 -6.95
N SER A 123 0.13 6.57 -5.76
CA SER A 123 1.43 6.15 -5.24
C SER A 123 1.51 4.65 -4.95
N TYR A 124 0.47 4.06 -4.35
CA TYR A 124 0.38 2.61 -4.14
C TYR A 124 0.43 1.86 -5.47
N ARG A 125 -0.39 2.29 -6.43
CA ARG A 125 -0.46 1.63 -7.74
C ARG A 125 0.86 1.71 -8.49
N MET A 126 1.46 2.90 -8.55
CA MET A 126 2.75 3.10 -9.21
C MET A 126 3.85 2.25 -8.60
N THR A 127 3.93 2.22 -7.27
CA THR A 127 4.91 1.41 -6.54
C THR A 127 4.72 -0.09 -6.82
N HIS A 128 3.47 -0.56 -6.81
CA HIS A 128 3.13 -1.94 -7.08
C HIS A 128 3.49 -2.35 -8.52
N ASP A 129 3.10 -1.54 -9.51
CA ASP A 129 3.38 -1.79 -10.92
C ASP A 129 4.91 -1.83 -11.19
N ASP A 130 5.70 -0.95 -10.54
CA ASP A 130 7.17 -0.96 -10.66
C ASP A 130 7.79 -2.21 -10.06
N PHE A 131 7.42 -2.54 -8.83
CA PHE A 131 7.98 -3.71 -8.16
C PHE A 131 7.67 -4.99 -8.94
N ALA A 132 6.47 -5.10 -9.48
CA ALA A 132 6.06 -6.24 -10.29
C ALA A 132 6.88 -6.38 -11.59
N ARG A 133 7.30 -5.27 -12.21
CA ARG A 133 8.19 -5.28 -13.39
C ARG A 133 9.59 -5.77 -13.02
N MET A 134 10.16 -5.23 -11.95
CA MET A 134 11.47 -5.66 -11.45
C MET A 134 11.47 -7.13 -11.03
N ALA A 135 10.40 -7.58 -10.39
CA ALA A 135 10.20 -8.97 -10.00
C ALA A 135 10.12 -9.93 -11.20
N ARG A 136 9.88 -9.44 -12.42
CA ARG A 136 9.95 -10.22 -13.67
C ARG A 136 11.30 -10.12 -14.39
N GLY A 137 12.29 -9.45 -13.79
CA GLY A 137 13.63 -9.27 -14.34
C GLY A 137 13.79 -8.05 -15.25
N GLU A 138 12.81 -7.14 -15.30
CA GLU A 138 12.98 -5.85 -15.97
C GLU A 138 13.97 -4.97 -15.18
N SER A 139 14.91 -4.31 -15.87
CA SER A 139 15.88 -3.42 -15.21
C SER A 139 15.21 -2.16 -14.68
N GLU A 140 15.66 -1.63 -13.54
CA GLU A 140 15.23 -0.32 -13.01
C GLU A 140 15.44 0.81 -14.04
N SER A 141 16.47 0.70 -14.89
CA SER A 141 16.73 1.67 -15.96
C SER A 141 15.66 1.69 -17.05
N SER A 142 14.86 0.62 -17.18
CA SER A 142 13.74 0.50 -18.11
C SER A 142 12.43 1.08 -17.56
N ARG A 143 12.47 1.68 -16.36
CA ARG A 143 11.32 2.37 -15.75
C ARG A 143 10.80 3.48 -16.64
N PRO A 144 9.49 3.52 -16.99
CA PRO A 144 8.91 4.64 -17.70
C PRO A 144 9.13 5.91 -16.88
N LYS A 145 10.03 6.77 -17.35
CA LYS A 145 10.35 8.07 -16.74
C LYS A 145 9.33 9.15 -17.08
N THR A 146 8.26 8.79 -17.78
CA THR A 146 7.41 9.73 -18.49
C THR A 146 6.24 10.20 -17.63
N ARG A 147 5.94 11.50 -17.74
CA ARG A 147 4.73 12.17 -17.23
C ARG A 147 3.44 11.41 -17.55
N GLN A 148 3.42 10.65 -18.66
CA GLN A 148 2.33 9.76 -19.06
C GLN A 148 1.97 8.73 -17.97
N ARG A 149 2.97 8.08 -17.38
CA ARG A 149 2.73 7.06 -16.35
C ARG A 149 2.05 7.65 -15.13
N LEU A 150 2.52 8.83 -14.71
CA LEU A 150 1.95 9.57 -13.59
C LEU A 150 0.50 9.96 -13.89
N HIS A 151 0.25 10.46 -15.10
CA HIS A 151 -1.08 10.79 -15.58
C HIS A 151 -2.03 9.58 -15.51
N ASP A 152 -1.64 8.45 -16.09
CA ASP A 152 -2.48 7.25 -16.12
C ASP A 152 -2.78 6.71 -14.72
N ALA A 153 -1.81 6.78 -13.81
CA ALA A 153 -2.01 6.39 -12.42
C ALA A 153 -3.00 7.32 -11.69
N ILE A 154 -2.93 8.62 -11.94
CA ILE A 154 -3.85 9.62 -11.38
C ILE A 154 -5.28 9.41 -11.92
N GLU A 155 -5.44 9.21 -13.23
CA GLU A 155 -6.77 9.01 -13.82
C GLU A 155 -7.45 7.74 -13.28
N ARG A 156 -6.69 6.64 -13.14
CA ARG A 156 -7.20 5.42 -12.49
C ARG A 156 -7.52 5.63 -11.00
N ALA A 157 -6.76 6.47 -10.30
CA ALA A 157 -7.02 6.77 -8.90
C ALA A 157 -8.33 7.53 -8.68
N LYS A 158 -8.74 8.36 -9.65
CA LYS A 158 -9.99 9.13 -9.64
C LYS A 158 -11.22 8.24 -9.85
N THR A 159 -11.14 7.26 -10.75
CA THR A 159 -12.28 6.40 -11.10
C THR A 159 -12.49 5.22 -10.14
N TRP A 160 -11.59 5.04 -9.17
CA TRP A 160 -11.61 3.92 -8.22
C TRP A 160 -12.91 3.80 -7.40
N SER A 161 -13.58 4.92 -7.11
CA SER A 161 -14.83 4.93 -6.32
C SER A 161 -16.04 4.42 -7.10
N SER A 162 -16.00 4.38 -8.44
CA SER A 162 -17.12 3.97 -9.29
C SER A 162 -17.11 2.48 -9.67
N MET A 163 -16.10 1.71 -9.22
CA MET A 163 -15.91 0.30 -9.54
C MET A 163 -16.51 -0.67 -8.51
N SER A 164 -17.17 -0.18 -7.45
CA SER A 164 -17.80 -1.03 -6.43
C SER A 164 -19.28 -1.33 -6.65
N THR A 165 -19.89 -0.93 -7.79
CA THR A 165 -21.34 -1.08 -8.01
C THR A 165 -21.78 -1.58 -9.37
N SER A 166 -20.90 -1.87 -10.33
CA SER A 166 -21.31 -2.51 -11.59
C SER A 166 -20.96 -4.00 -11.59
N ASN A 167 -21.93 -4.83 -11.94
CA ASN A 167 -21.78 -6.26 -12.27
C ASN A 167 -20.93 -6.50 -13.53
N ASP A 168 -20.26 -5.47 -14.05
CA ASP A 168 -19.34 -5.61 -15.16
C ASP A 168 -18.07 -6.25 -14.66
N ARG A 169 -17.79 -7.45 -15.18
CA ARG A 169 -16.47 -8.06 -15.09
C ARG A 169 -15.44 -6.99 -15.43
N PRO A 170 -14.51 -6.63 -14.53
CA PRO A 170 -13.46 -5.71 -14.90
C PRO A 170 -12.68 -6.34 -16.06
N THR A 171 -12.85 -5.77 -17.26
CA THR A 171 -12.14 -6.14 -18.49
C THR A 171 -10.64 -5.86 -18.37
N VAL A 172 -10.25 -5.05 -17.39
CA VAL A 172 -8.88 -4.95 -16.94
C VAL A 172 -8.56 -6.19 -16.12
N LEU A 173 -8.05 -7.22 -16.80
CA LEU A 173 -7.32 -8.30 -16.16
C LEU A 173 -6.35 -7.65 -15.17
N ASN A 174 -6.54 -7.88 -13.86
CA ASN A 174 -5.54 -7.50 -12.88
C ASN A 174 -4.29 -8.32 -13.22
N HIS A 175 -3.38 -7.75 -14.02
CA HIS A 175 -2.16 -8.37 -14.54
C HIS A 175 -1.14 -8.77 -13.44
N MET A 176 -1.57 -8.83 -12.17
CA MET A 176 -0.77 -9.16 -11.00
C MET A 176 -1.32 -10.31 -10.14
N HIS A 177 -2.56 -10.73 -10.33
CA HIS A 177 -2.88 -12.10 -9.95
C HIS A 177 -2.27 -12.97 -11.04
N ARG A 178 -1.32 -13.86 -10.70
CA ARG A 178 -1.04 -15.03 -11.56
C ARG A 178 -2.41 -15.55 -11.97
N SER A 179 -2.72 -15.53 -13.26
CA SER A 179 -4.01 -15.95 -13.77
C SER A 179 -4.29 -17.29 -13.13
N PHE A 180 -5.37 -17.40 -12.35
CA PHE A 180 -5.72 -18.69 -11.77
C PHE A 180 -5.84 -19.66 -12.94
N PRO A 181 -5.21 -20.84 -12.88
CA PRO A 181 -5.27 -21.79 -13.98
C PRO A 181 -6.74 -22.06 -14.27
N SER A 182 -7.22 -21.60 -15.43
CA SER A 182 -8.60 -21.74 -15.83
C SER A 182 -8.85 -23.16 -16.32
N ASN A 183 -10.00 -23.72 -15.96
CA ASN A 183 -10.53 -25.00 -16.42
C ASN A 183 -9.67 -26.23 -16.12
N SER A 184 -9.82 -26.79 -14.91
CA SER A 184 -9.55 -28.21 -14.70
C SER A 184 -10.72 -28.94 -14.08
N LEU A 185 -10.94 -30.19 -14.51
CA LEU A 185 -11.91 -31.13 -13.94
C LEU A 185 -11.65 -31.41 -12.45
N ASP A 186 -10.45 -31.15 -11.96
CA ASP A 186 -10.03 -31.32 -10.57
C ASP A 186 -9.59 -29.98 -9.96
N ASN A 187 -10.48 -29.38 -9.17
CA ASN A 187 -10.26 -28.17 -8.38
C ASN A 187 -9.89 -28.49 -6.92
N SER A 188 -9.43 -29.72 -6.62
CA SER A 188 -8.91 -30.03 -5.29
C SER A 188 -7.77 -29.09 -4.92
N PHE A 189 -7.68 -28.78 -3.62
CA PHE A 189 -6.63 -27.93 -3.07
C PHE A 189 -5.23 -28.37 -3.55
N GLU A 190 -4.98 -29.67 -3.54
CA GLU A 190 -3.71 -30.27 -3.91
C GLU A 190 -3.40 -30.09 -5.41
N SER A 191 -4.39 -30.26 -6.28
CA SER A 191 -4.25 -30.06 -7.73
C SER A 191 -3.95 -28.61 -8.10
N VAL A 192 -4.66 -27.65 -7.49
CA VAL A 192 -4.44 -26.22 -7.73
C VAL A 192 -3.08 -25.78 -7.19
N ARG A 193 -2.72 -26.22 -5.98
CA ARG A 193 -1.41 -25.96 -5.36
C ARG A 193 -0.27 -26.46 -6.24
N ASN A 194 -0.36 -27.70 -6.72
CA ASN A 194 0.67 -28.30 -7.55
C ASN A 194 0.80 -27.61 -8.91
N LYS A 195 -0.30 -27.15 -9.52
CA LYS A 195 -0.25 -26.33 -10.75
C LYS A 195 0.43 -24.98 -10.52
N MET A 196 0.10 -24.30 -9.43
CA MET A 196 0.76 -23.03 -9.08
C MET A 196 2.26 -23.23 -8.81
N LEU A 197 2.64 -24.33 -8.17
CA LEU A 197 4.02 -24.69 -7.93
C LEU A 197 4.76 -25.02 -9.24
N GLN A 198 4.14 -25.79 -10.14
CA GLN A 198 4.67 -26.07 -11.48
C GLN A 198 4.88 -24.79 -12.29
N GLN A 199 3.89 -23.91 -12.34
CA GLN A 199 4.00 -22.60 -12.98
C GLN A 199 5.08 -21.72 -12.32
N ARG A 200 5.27 -21.84 -11.00
CA ARG A 200 6.35 -21.15 -10.28
C ARG A 200 7.72 -21.69 -10.67
N LEU A 201 7.87 -23.00 -10.74
CA LEU A 201 9.13 -23.68 -11.07
C LEU A 201 9.53 -23.38 -12.53
N SER A 202 8.57 -23.29 -13.46
CA SER A 202 8.83 -22.96 -14.87
C SER A 202 9.37 -21.54 -15.08
N LEU A 203 9.16 -20.62 -14.13
CA LEU A 203 9.67 -19.25 -14.21
C LEU A 203 11.14 -19.11 -13.78
N GLY A 204 11.74 -20.18 -13.23
CA GLY A 204 13.14 -20.21 -12.81
C GLY A 204 13.51 -19.22 -11.68
N ASN A 205 14.81 -18.96 -11.52
CA ASN A 205 15.36 -18.12 -10.45
C ASN A 205 15.24 -16.61 -10.70
N ARG A 206 14.60 -16.19 -11.80
CA ARG A 206 14.50 -14.76 -12.19
C ARG A 206 13.28 -14.05 -11.62
N VAL A 207 12.41 -14.76 -10.90
CA VAL A 207 11.16 -14.20 -10.36
C VAL A 207 11.22 -14.11 -8.85
N TRP A 208 10.93 -12.92 -8.32
CA TRP A 208 10.80 -12.68 -6.89
C TRP A 208 9.43 -13.14 -6.40
N ASP A 209 9.42 -13.86 -5.28
CA ASP A 209 8.17 -14.19 -4.54
C ASP A 209 7.94 -13.26 -3.35
N ASP A 210 8.79 -12.22 -3.22
CA ASP A 210 8.64 -11.16 -2.22
C ASP A 210 7.28 -10.47 -2.40
N GLY A 211 6.56 -10.30 -1.29
CA GLY A 211 5.39 -9.44 -1.19
C GLY A 211 5.43 -8.65 0.12
N SER A 212 4.48 -7.74 0.27
CA SER A 212 4.39 -6.91 1.48
C SER A 212 2.97 -6.43 1.66
N THR A 213 2.51 -6.38 2.90
CA THR A 213 1.42 -5.48 3.25
C THR A 213 1.91 -4.04 3.16
N ALA A 214 0.98 -3.09 3.06
CA ALA A 214 1.28 -1.68 3.14
C ALA A 214 0.13 -0.96 3.84
N ILE A 215 0.42 -0.32 4.97
CA ILE A 215 -0.50 0.62 5.60
C ILE A 215 0.21 1.96 5.78
N CYS A 216 -0.41 3.04 5.28
CA CYS A 216 0.11 4.40 5.41
C CYS A 216 -0.94 5.32 6.04
N CYS A 217 -0.53 6.07 7.05
CA CYS A 217 -1.26 7.15 7.69
C CYS A 217 -0.68 8.49 7.23
N LEU A 218 -1.49 9.27 6.50
CA LEU A 218 -1.21 10.64 6.11
C LEU A 218 -1.84 11.60 7.10
N VAL A 219 -1.09 12.63 7.48
CA VAL A 219 -1.53 13.66 8.41
C VAL A 219 -1.24 15.03 7.82
N GLN A 220 -2.29 15.84 7.72
CA GLN A 220 -2.21 17.24 7.28
C GLN A 220 -3.14 18.08 8.17
N GLY A 221 -2.57 18.98 8.96
CA GLY A 221 -3.33 19.74 9.96
C GLY A 221 -4.10 18.80 10.90
N ASN A 222 -5.42 18.98 11.00
CA ASN A 222 -6.32 18.13 11.79
C ASN A 222 -6.91 16.93 11.03
N ARG A 223 -6.41 16.64 9.82
CA ARG A 223 -6.92 15.57 8.96
C ARG A 223 -6.00 14.36 8.98
N VAL A 224 -6.61 13.18 9.15
CA VAL A 224 -5.94 11.88 9.05
C VAL A 224 -6.56 11.08 7.89
N ILE A 225 -5.73 10.59 6.97
CA ILE A 225 -6.13 9.71 5.87
C ILE A 225 -5.33 8.43 5.98
N VAL A 226 -6.00 7.28 6.05
CA VAL A 226 -5.34 5.98 6.13
C VAL A 226 -5.61 5.17 4.87
N ALA A 227 -4.55 4.65 4.25
CA ALA A 227 -4.64 3.63 3.20
C ALA A 227 -4.12 2.31 3.76
N ASN A 228 -4.91 1.25 3.63
CA ASN A 228 -4.54 -0.10 4.03
C ASN A 228 -4.56 -1.04 2.83
N LEU A 229 -3.53 -1.89 2.72
CA LEU A 229 -3.43 -2.99 1.79
C LEU A 229 -2.77 -4.18 2.51
N GLY A 230 -3.60 -5.05 3.05
CA GLY A 230 -3.17 -6.28 3.71
C GLY A 230 -3.83 -6.40 5.07
N ASP A 231 -3.18 -7.11 5.98
CA ASP A 231 -3.68 -7.40 7.32
C ASP A 231 -2.94 -6.67 8.45
N SER A 232 -2.13 -5.66 8.10
CA SER A 232 -1.73 -4.63 9.04
C SER A 232 -2.92 -3.74 9.43
N ARG A 233 -2.84 -3.07 10.58
CA ARG A 233 -3.99 -2.34 11.15
C ARG A 233 -3.61 -0.99 11.71
N ALA A 234 -4.45 0.01 11.45
CA ALA A 234 -4.41 1.31 12.12
C ALA A 234 -5.61 1.44 13.06
N VAL A 235 -5.36 2.02 14.23
CA VAL A 235 -6.35 2.26 15.27
C VAL A 235 -6.17 3.70 15.76
N GLY A 236 -7.26 4.44 15.84
CA GLY A 236 -7.30 5.80 16.36
C GLY A 236 -7.69 5.78 17.84
N TYR A 237 -7.09 6.67 18.61
CA TYR A 237 -7.47 6.92 19.99
C TYR A 237 -7.74 8.41 20.16
N VAL A 238 -9.01 8.77 20.41
CA VAL A 238 -9.46 10.16 20.50
C VAL A 238 -10.43 10.27 21.68
N GLY A 239 -10.19 11.22 22.59
CA GLY A 239 -11.08 11.49 23.73
C GLY A 239 -11.37 10.26 24.61
N GLY A 240 -10.37 9.42 24.88
CA GLY A 240 -10.55 8.19 25.68
C GLY A 240 -11.12 6.99 24.91
N LYS A 241 -11.46 7.16 23.62
CA LYS A 241 -12.09 6.11 22.80
C LYS A 241 -11.15 5.55 21.75
N VAL A 242 -11.01 4.22 21.74
CA VAL A 242 -10.28 3.45 20.73
C VAL A 242 -11.22 3.10 19.56
N THR A 243 -10.85 3.43 18.33
CA THR A 243 -11.65 3.16 17.12
C THR A 243 -10.76 2.57 16.01
N PRO A 244 -11.09 1.41 15.42
CA PRO A 244 -10.35 0.90 14.27
C PRO A 244 -10.51 1.84 13.06
N LEU A 245 -9.41 2.22 12.43
CA LEU A 245 -9.41 3.09 11.25
C LEU A 245 -9.40 2.29 9.94
N THR A 246 -9.07 1.00 10.02
CA THR A 246 -8.93 0.11 8.87
C THR A 246 -9.56 -1.24 9.15
N ILE A 247 -9.91 -1.95 8.07
CA ILE A 247 -10.34 -3.35 8.10
C ILE A 247 -9.22 -4.18 7.49
N ASP A 248 -8.82 -5.24 8.18
CA ASP A 248 -7.81 -6.18 7.68
C ASP A 248 -8.33 -6.92 6.44
N HIS A 249 -7.52 -6.99 5.40
CA HIS A 249 -7.83 -7.75 4.19
C HIS A 249 -7.51 -9.24 4.39
N LYS A 250 -8.42 -9.93 5.08
CA LYS A 250 -8.33 -11.37 5.35
C LYS A 250 -9.14 -12.18 4.33
N PRO A 251 -8.67 -13.37 3.90
CA PRO A 251 -9.38 -14.19 2.92
C PRO A 251 -10.78 -14.67 3.36
N ASN A 252 -11.08 -14.69 4.66
CA ASN A 252 -12.39 -15.07 5.19
C ASN A 252 -13.39 -13.90 5.30
N LEU A 253 -12.96 -12.67 5.02
CA LEU A 253 -13.90 -11.55 4.95
C LEU A 253 -14.82 -11.77 3.74
N PRO A 254 -16.16 -11.69 3.87
CA PRO A 254 -17.08 -12.02 2.78
C PRO A 254 -16.77 -11.31 1.47
N SER A 255 -16.57 -9.99 1.51
CA SER A 255 -16.22 -9.20 0.31
C SER A 255 -14.90 -9.63 -0.36
N GLU A 256 -13.90 -10.01 0.44
CA GLU A 256 -12.62 -10.48 -0.10
C GLU A 256 -12.72 -11.90 -0.63
N ARG A 257 -13.47 -12.77 0.06
CA ARG A 257 -13.75 -14.14 -0.39
C ARG A 257 -14.48 -14.12 -1.72
N ASP A 258 -15.52 -13.30 -1.86
CA ASP A 258 -16.31 -13.15 -3.08
C ASP A 258 -15.43 -12.62 -4.22
N ARG A 259 -14.57 -11.63 -3.95
CA ARG A 259 -13.61 -11.11 -4.93
C ARG A 259 -12.62 -12.19 -5.38
N ILE A 260 -12.07 -12.97 -4.46
CA ILE A 260 -11.14 -14.06 -4.76
C ILE A 260 -11.83 -15.12 -5.62
N GLN A 261 -13.02 -15.56 -5.21
CA GLN A 261 -13.79 -16.60 -5.91
C GLN A 261 -14.25 -16.15 -7.30
N SER A 262 -14.69 -14.90 -7.43
CA SER A 262 -15.08 -14.30 -8.72
C SER A 262 -13.91 -14.19 -9.69
N ALA A 263 -12.69 -14.05 -9.18
CA ALA A 263 -11.47 -14.09 -10.00
C ALA A 263 -11.07 -15.53 -10.41
N GLY A 264 -11.69 -16.58 -9.87
CA GLY A 264 -11.32 -17.99 -10.07
C GLY A 264 -10.41 -18.55 -8.97
N GLY A 265 -10.27 -17.83 -7.86
CA GLY A 265 -9.47 -18.22 -6.71
C GLY A 265 -10.21 -19.09 -5.69
N VAL A 266 -9.48 -19.76 -4.80
CA VAL A 266 -10.04 -20.55 -3.69
C VAL A 266 -9.52 -20.04 -2.36
N VAL A 267 -10.40 -20.03 -1.35
CA VAL A 267 -10.04 -19.75 0.05
C VAL A 267 -10.12 -21.05 0.84
N THR A 268 -8.99 -21.45 1.43
CA THR A 268 -8.87 -22.69 2.20
C THR A 268 -8.54 -22.38 3.65
N CYS A 269 -9.23 -23.02 4.60
CA CYS A 269 -8.87 -22.94 6.02
C CYS A 269 -7.89 -24.07 6.36
N MET A 270 -6.69 -23.70 6.83
CA MET A 270 -5.65 -24.65 7.25
C MET A 270 -5.22 -24.31 8.67
N MET A 271 -5.35 -25.27 9.60
CA MET A 271 -5.02 -25.08 11.02
C MET A 271 -5.65 -23.81 11.63
N GLY A 272 -6.91 -23.52 11.26
CA GLY A 272 -7.64 -22.33 11.73
C GLY A 272 -7.32 -21.02 10.99
N CYS A 273 -6.39 -21.02 10.04
CA CYS A 273 -6.01 -19.84 9.26
C CYS A 273 -6.55 -19.94 7.82
N HIS A 274 -7.31 -18.94 7.39
CA HIS A 274 -7.81 -18.85 6.02
C HIS A 274 -6.72 -18.30 5.10
N ARG A 275 -6.53 -18.98 3.97
CA ARG A 275 -5.47 -18.68 3.02
C ARG A 275 -5.99 -18.69 1.58
N VAL A 276 -5.52 -17.74 0.78
CA VAL A 276 -5.72 -17.74 -0.67
C VAL A 276 -4.88 -18.87 -1.27
N MET A 277 -5.54 -19.82 -1.91
CA MET A 277 -4.92 -21.03 -2.47
C MET A 277 -4.07 -21.82 -1.46
N GLY A 278 -4.44 -21.77 -0.18
CA GLY A 278 -3.66 -22.36 0.92
C GLY A 278 -2.24 -21.81 1.10
N MET A 279 -1.89 -20.72 0.41
CA MET A 279 -0.56 -20.11 0.48
C MET A 279 -0.58 -18.83 1.32
N LEU A 280 -1.25 -17.78 0.82
CA LEU A 280 -1.20 -16.43 1.40
C LEU A 280 -2.28 -16.23 2.45
N ALA A 281 -1.91 -15.74 3.64
CA ALA A 281 -2.85 -15.50 4.76
C ALA A 281 -3.58 -14.14 4.68
N MET A 282 -3.23 -13.32 3.70
CA MET A 282 -3.84 -12.04 3.34
C MET A 282 -4.44 -12.12 1.94
N SER A 283 -5.46 -11.30 1.67
CA SER A 283 -6.15 -11.28 0.38
C SER A 283 -5.68 -10.18 -0.57
N ARG A 284 -5.01 -9.13 -0.06
CA ARG A 284 -4.50 -8.00 -0.82
C ARG A 284 -3.07 -7.68 -0.45
#